data_AF-A0A9D9QK35-F1
#
_entry.id   AF-A0A9D9QK35-F1
#
_cell.length_a   1.000
_cell.length_b   1.000
_cell.length_c   1.000
_cell.angle_alpha   90.00
_cell.angle_beta   90.00
_cell.angle_gamma   90.00
#
_symmetry.space_group_name_H-M   'P 1'
#
loop_
_entity.id
_entity.type
_entity.pdbx_description
1 polymer ?
#
loop_
_entity_poly.entity_id
_entity_poly.type
_entity_poly.pdbx_seq_one_letter_code
_entity_poly.pdbx_strand_id
1 'polypeptide(L)'
;GKDINMLPVLISDKKNRTYVKGNFLLESWALDYFKVDVSSFGDTKRGLKISDTFCGIDVDGYVLGDLSISGMSDSITIDGDITVNNCIINLSQNSNYDSFDSNSMTEYIVNMNITTGTGVEFFWPTKKLPVLRAFASRGQKVQILYDSSINQFDIDGNVAFRGGDIFYFSNNFFIKDGLLVLNENQDKFDPLITVNAECRTATRNNQKVKLMFIMDNTPLSHFQPRIESVPALSQAELYELMGDTMMGGNVSDEERSTMSTLANAGAYGTQLIGILRPLERSVKDFLNVDIFAIRAQLNDKVFNDQRNAEKSSGDMKRVGSNTVFRNIDVFFGKYFGEYFFLDTTIRFSAWDFDTFEYYEYNMPTFYNMYLESEINLEVNTPLCILNLGLYPKLGKMPDFLMDTTIGLSWRFTF
;
A
#
# COMPACT_ATOMS: atom_id res chain seq x y z
N GLY A 1 -37.57 34.49 -7.52
CA GLY A 1 -36.40 34.36 -6.65
C GLY A 1 -35.41 35.51 -6.81
N LYS A 2 -34.44 35.61 -5.90
CA LYS A 2 -33.22 36.42 -6.05
C LYS A 2 -32.08 35.49 -6.45
N ASP A 3 -31.35 35.85 -7.50
CA ASP A 3 -30.12 35.17 -7.91
C ASP A 3 -28.92 35.84 -7.21
N ILE A 4 -28.13 35.04 -6.51
CA ILE A 4 -26.89 35.45 -5.85
C ILE A 4 -25.73 34.72 -6.50
N ASN A 5 -24.87 35.49 -7.16
CA ASN A 5 -23.66 34.99 -7.79
C ASN A 5 -22.44 35.30 -6.91
N MET A 6 -21.77 34.26 -6.44
CA MET A 6 -20.46 34.36 -5.82
C MET A 6 -19.40 34.30 -6.92
N LEU A 7 -18.72 35.42 -7.16
CA LEU A 7 -17.57 35.47 -8.07
C LEU A 7 -16.48 34.49 -7.60
N PRO A 8 -15.64 33.96 -8.51
CA PRO A 8 -14.57 33.04 -8.15
C PRO A 8 -13.67 33.63 -7.04
N VAL A 9 -13.65 32.98 -5.89
CA VAL A 9 -12.79 33.35 -4.76
C VAL A 9 -11.60 32.40 -4.72
N LEU A 10 -10.39 32.97 -4.66
CA LEU A 10 -9.18 32.19 -4.42
C LEU A 10 -9.06 31.88 -2.93
N ILE A 11 -9.19 30.60 -2.58
CA ILE A 11 -8.87 30.05 -1.27
C ILE A 11 -7.47 29.43 -1.41
N SER A 12 -6.44 30.17 -0.99
CA SER A 12 -5.05 29.77 -1.19
C SER A 12 -4.28 29.71 0.13
N ASP A 13 -3.46 28.66 0.25
CA ASP A 13 -2.19 28.70 0.99
C ASP A 13 -1.06 28.93 -0.04
N LYS A 14 0.12 29.42 0.36
CA LYS A 14 1.26 29.81 -0.50
C LYS A 14 1.65 28.79 -1.59
N LYS A 15 1.21 27.53 -1.49
CA LYS A 15 1.51 26.43 -2.42
C LYS A 15 0.30 25.86 -3.18
N ASN A 16 -0.93 26.17 -2.77
CA ASN A 16 -2.16 25.59 -3.32
C ASN A 16 -3.12 26.70 -3.77
N ARG A 17 -3.68 26.57 -4.98
CA ARG A 17 -4.67 27.52 -5.49
C ARG A 17 -5.98 26.78 -5.72
N THR A 18 -6.94 26.99 -4.83
CA THR A 18 -8.29 26.49 -4.99
C THR A 18 -9.21 27.65 -5.29
N TYR A 19 -9.91 27.59 -6.40
CA TYR A 19 -10.95 28.54 -6.77
C TYR A 19 -12.30 27.96 -6.40
N VAL A 20 -13.13 28.76 -5.74
CA VAL A 20 -14.52 28.39 -5.46
C VAL A 20 -15.44 29.43 -6.07
N LYS A 21 -16.41 28.97 -6.86
CA LYS A 21 -17.46 29.80 -7.46
C LYS A 21 -18.81 29.24 -7.02
N GLY A 22 -19.78 30.12 -6.81
CA GLY A 22 -21.11 29.71 -6.37
C GLY A 22 -22.22 30.46 -7.11
N ASN A 23 -23.31 29.77 -7.40
CA ASN A 23 -24.58 30.35 -7.83
C ASN A 23 -25.66 29.86 -6.88
N PHE A 24 -26.49 30.78 -6.37
CA PHE A 24 -27.54 30.47 -5.41
C PHE A 24 -28.83 31.15 -5.84
N LEU A 25 -29.88 30.36 -6.00
CA LEU A 25 -31.23 30.86 -6.27
C LEU A 25 -32.03 30.80 -4.96
N LEU A 26 -32.50 31.96 -4.51
CA LEU A 26 -33.34 32.08 -3.33
C LEU A 26 -34.78 32.37 -3.73
N GLU A 27 -35.73 31.55 -3.32
CA GLU A 27 -37.16 31.82 -3.43
C GLU A 27 -37.75 32.06 -2.04
N SER A 28 -38.42 33.20 -1.84
CA SER A 28 -39.01 33.57 -0.54
C SER A 28 -38.04 33.48 0.67
N TRP A 29 -36.76 33.79 0.45
CA TRP A 29 -35.65 33.64 1.42
C TRP A 29 -35.26 32.19 1.76
N ALA A 30 -35.88 31.18 1.14
CA ALA A 30 -35.41 29.81 1.15
C ALA A 30 -34.47 29.55 -0.03
N LEU A 31 -33.45 28.70 0.16
CA LEU A 31 -32.56 28.28 -0.90
C LEU A 31 -33.30 27.26 -1.76
N ASP A 32 -33.58 27.63 -3.01
CA ASP A 32 -34.30 26.78 -3.97
C ASP A 32 -33.33 25.94 -4.79
N TYR A 33 -32.22 26.56 -5.21
CA TYR A 33 -31.16 25.90 -5.94
C TYR A 33 -29.80 26.46 -5.52
N PHE A 34 -28.79 25.60 -5.49
CA PHE A 34 -27.40 26.02 -5.38
C PHE A 34 -26.52 25.25 -6.35
N LYS A 35 -25.44 25.88 -6.77
CA LYS A 35 -24.33 25.26 -7.47
C LYS A 35 -23.02 25.85 -6.96
N VAL A 36 -22.11 24.98 -6.58
CA VAL A 36 -20.77 25.32 -6.11
C VAL A 36 -19.77 24.57 -6.98
N ASP A 37 -18.95 25.31 -7.70
CA ASP A 37 -17.86 24.77 -8.49
C ASP A 37 -16.54 25.02 -7.74
N VAL A 38 -15.77 23.96 -7.52
CA VAL A 38 -14.47 23.97 -6.87
C VAL A 38 -13.43 23.47 -7.87
N SER A 39 -12.45 24.32 -8.18
CA SER A 39 -11.35 23.96 -9.07
C SER A 39 -10.03 24.15 -8.34
N SER A 40 -9.26 23.07 -8.17
CA SER A 40 -7.98 23.11 -7.47
C SER A 40 -6.83 22.81 -8.43
N PHE A 41 -5.91 23.78 -8.55
CA PHE A 41 -4.71 23.70 -9.38
C PHE A 41 -3.49 24.04 -8.52
N GLY A 42 -2.38 23.30 -8.70
CA GLY A 42 -1.18 23.56 -7.91
C GLY A 42 -0.16 22.44 -7.96
N ASP A 43 0.74 22.45 -6.97
CA ASP A 43 1.78 21.43 -6.84
C ASP A 43 1.14 20.05 -6.67
N THR A 44 1.57 19.10 -7.51
CA THR A 44 1.11 17.70 -7.60
C THR A 44 1.13 16.90 -6.30
N LYS A 45 1.59 17.49 -5.19
CA LYS A 45 1.70 16.82 -3.88
C LYS A 45 0.72 17.35 -2.83
N ARG A 46 0.19 18.55 -2.98
CA ARG A 46 -0.63 19.23 -1.96
C ARG A 46 -1.79 19.95 -2.65
N GLY A 47 -3.00 19.45 -2.43
CA GLY A 47 -4.27 20.00 -2.93
C GLY A 47 -5.21 20.35 -1.78
N LEU A 48 -6.52 20.25 -2.01
CA LEU A 48 -7.53 20.32 -0.95
C LEU A 48 -7.37 19.10 -0.03
N LYS A 49 -7.25 19.32 1.28
CA LYS A 49 -7.14 18.22 2.24
C LYS A 49 -8.52 17.53 2.36
N ILE A 50 -8.54 16.21 2.22
CA ILE A 50 -9.71 15.37 2.51
C ILE A 50 -9.33 14.37 3.60
N SER A 51 -10.24 14.14 4.54
CA SER A 51 -10.10 13.16 5.61
C SER A 51 -11.49 12.74 6.05
N ASP A 52 -12.03 11.70 5.42
CA ASP A 52 -13.41 11.27 5.66
C ASP A 52 -13.58 9.78 5.30
N THR A 53 -14.75 9.22 5.61
CA THR A 53 -15.12 7.83 5.33
C THR A 53 -16.32 7.80 4.41
N PHE A 54 -16.17 7.20 3.23
CA PHE A 54 -17.24 7.11 2.23
C PHE A 54 -17.49 5.64 1.88
N CYS A 55 -18.72 5.16 2.05
CA CYS A 55 -19.11 3.79 1.65
C CYS A 55 -18.15 2.70 2.13
N GLY A 56 -17.73 2.77 3.41
CA GLY A 56 -16.76 1.81 3.97
C GLY A 56 -15.31 2.00 3.49
N ILE A 57 -14.97 3.12 2.84
CA ILE A 57 -13.61 3.47 2.42
C ILE A 57 -13.12 4.68 3.22
N ASP A 58 -12.09 4.49 4.04
CA ASP A 58 -11.46 5.58 4.79
C ASP A 58 -10.41 6.27 3.92
N VAL A 59 -10.63 7.55 3.61
CA VAL A 59 -9.75 8.34 2.74
C VAL A 59 -9.13 9.48 3.52
N ASP A 60 -7.79 9.55 3.55
CA ASP A 60 -7.05 10.66 4.18
C ASP A 60 -5.93 11.12 3.25
N GLY A 61 -6.09 12.25 2.58
CA GLY A 61 -5.16 12.69 1.53
C GLY A 61 -5.39 14.10 1.03
N TYR A 62 -4.89 14.37 -0.17
CA TYR A 62 -5.10 15.63 -0.86
C TYR A 62 -5.75 15.39 -2.23
N VAL A 63 -6.61 16.32 -2.65
CA VAL A 63 -7.36 16.25 -3.89
C VAL A 63 -7.08 17.47 -4.75
N LEU A 64 -6.85 17.27 -6.04
CA LEU A 64 -6.75 18.29 -7.08
C LEU A 64 -7.78 18.03 -8.16
N GLY A 65 -8.12 19.01 -8.99
CA GLY A 65 -9.08 18.86 -10.08
C GLY A 65 -10.37 19.65 -9.85
N ASP A 66 -11.41 19.23 -10.55
CA ASP A 66 -12.68 19.95 -10.64
C ASP A 66 -13.79 19.15 -9.96
N LEU A 67 -14.56 19.83 -9.11
CA LEU A 67 -15.71 19.30 -8.40
C LEU A 67 -16.87 20.28 -8.54
N SER A 68 -18.04 19.78 -8.93
CA SER A 68 -19.28 20.53 -9.00
C SER A 68 -20.28 19.91 -8.04
N ILE A 69 -20.75 20.71 -7.09
CA ILE A 69 -21.79 20.32 -6.15
C ILE A 69 -23.00 21.18 -6.48
N SER A 70 -24.11 20.57 -6.86
CA SER A 70 -25.36 21.29 -7.09
C SER A 70 -26.48 20.62 -6.32
N GLY A 71 -27.54 21.36 -6.04
CA GLY A 71 -28.67 20.78 -5.35
C GLY A 71 -29.90 21.66 -5.35
N MET A 72 -31.01 21.00 -5.12
CA MET A 72 -32.33 21.57 -4.89
C MET A 72 -32.77 21.22 -3.46
N SER A 73 -34.00 21.56 -3.11
CA SER A 73 -34.58 21.33 -1.78
C SER A 73 -34.49 19.88 -1.29
N ASP A 74 -34.50 18.92 -2.22
CA ASP A 74 -34.63 17.48 -1.99
C ASP A 74 -33.56 16.64 -2.69
N SER A 75 -32.64 17.25 -3.44
CA SER A 75 -31.62 16.51 -4.18
C SER A 75 -30.28 17.23 -4.18
N ILE A 76 -29.17 16.49 -4.06
CA ILE A 76 -27.80 16.96 -4.12
C ILE A 76 -27.05 16.10 -5.13
N THR A 77 -26.52 16.73 -6.17
CA THR A 77 -25.67 16.10 -7.18
C THR A 77 -24.22 16.54 -6.98
N ILE A 78 -23.31 15.57 -6.98
CA ILE A 78 -21.86 15.74 -6.85
C ILE A 78 -21.20 15.13 -8.08
N ASP A 79 -20.67 15.98 -8.96
CA ASP A 79 -19.90 15.55 -10.13
C ASP A 79 -18.45 15.98 -9.98
N GLY A 80 -17.49 15.14 -10.36
CA GLY A 80 -16.09 15.54 -10.29
C GLY A 80 -15.14 14.71 -11.13
N ASP A 81 -14.06 15.36 -11.56
CA ASP A 81 -12.85 14.72 -12.06
C ASP A 81 -11.68 15.19 -11.20
N ILE A 82 -11.21 14.27 -10.35
CA ILE A 82 -10.26 14.59 -9.30
C ILE A 82 -9.02 13.70 -9.37
N THR A 83 -7.88 14.26 -9.00
CA THR A 83 -6.63 13.54 -8.79
C THR A 83 -6.27 13.51 -7.31
N VAL A 84 -6.11 12.31 -6.74
CA VAL A 84 -5.74 12.12 -5.34
C VAL A 84 -4.23 12.00 -5.17
N ASN A 85 -3.65 12.76 -4.25
CA ASN A 85 -2.21 12.79 -3.97
C ASN A 85 -1.95 12.63 -2.47
N ASN A 86 -0.84 11.98 -2.12
CA ASN A 86 -0.42 11.71 -0.74
C ASN A 86 -1.60 11.23 0.11
N CYS A 87 -2.31 10.24 -0.42
CA CYS A 87 -3.60 9.80 0.06
C CYS A 87 -3.51 8.38 0.62
N ILE A 88 -4.07 8.17 1.80
CA ILE A 88 -4.16 6.87 2.44
C ILE A 88 -5.59 6.38 2.33
N ILE A 89 -5.75 5.26 1.63
CA ILE A 89 -7.01 4.58 1.38
C ILE A 89 -7.01 3.29 2.21
N ASN A 90 -8.09 3.02 2.93
CA ASN A 90 -8.29 1.78 3.67
C ASN A 90 -9.72 1.29 3.50
N LEU A 91 -9.89 -0.02 3.35
CA LEU A 91 -11.21 -0.64 3.39
C LEU A 91 -11.61 -0.85 4.85
N SER A 92 -12.69 -0.21 5.28
CA SER A 92 -13.27 -0.38 6.61
C SER A 92 -14.14 -1.64 6.64
N GLN A 93 -13.63 -2.69 7.29
CA GLN A 93 -14.36 -3.95 7.51
C GLN A 93 -15.58 -3.81 8.42
N ASN A 94 -15.71 -2.69 9.13
CA ASN A 94 -16.82 -2.38 10.03
C ASN A 94 -17.84 -1.43 9.42
N SER A 95 -17.89 -1.34 8.09
CA SER A 95 -19.18 -1.01 7.51
C SER A 95 -20.07 -2.24 7.70
N ASN A 96 -20.71 -2.32 8.88
CA ASN A 96 -22.16 -2.40 8.78
C ASN A 96 -22.49 -1.39 7.69
N TYR A 97 -22.99 -1.85 6.55
CA TYR A 97 -23.84 -0.99 5.75
C TYR A 97 -24.97 -0.64 6.72
N ASP A 98 -24.70 0.30 7.63
CA ASP A 98 -25.71 1.11 8.27
C ASP A 98 -26.36 1.67 7.04
N SER A 99 -27.43 0.97 6.64
CA SER A 99 -28.35 1.32 5.59
C SER A 99 -28.34 2.83 5.56
N PHE A 100 -27.77 3.42 4.49
CA PHE A 100 -27.80 4.87 4.27
C PHE A 100 -29.14 5.31 4.80
N ASP A 101 -29.15 6.07 5.90
CA ASP A 101 -30.33 6.20 6.75
C ASP A 101 -31.49 6.56 5.83
N SER A 102 -32.34 5.57 5.52
CA SER A 102 -33.31 5.68 4.42
C SER A 102 -34.39 6.73 4.69
N ASN A 103 -34.25 7.40 5.82
CA ASN A 103 -34.99 8.56 6.28
C ASN A 103 -34.33 9.91 5.96
N SER A 104 -33.17 9.97 5.31
CA SER A 104 -32.71 11.26 4.76
C SER A 104 -33.62 11.62 3.60
N MET A 105 -34.48 12.62 3.82
CA MET A 105 -35.43 13.15 2.83
C MET A 105 -34.74 13.80 1.60
N THR A 106 -33.41 13.78 1.55
CA THR A 106 -32.56 14.38 0.52
C THR A 106 -31.88 13.27 -0.27
N GLU A 107 -32.11 13.27 -1.57
CA GLU A 107 -31.49 12.38 -2.54
C GLU A 107 -30.06 12.84 -2.84
N TYR A 108 -29.11 11.92 -2.83
CA TYR A 108 -27.72 12.12 -3.24
C TYR A 108 -27.43 11.37 -4.53
N ILE A 109 -26.89 12.09 -5.51
CA ILE A 109 -26.36 11.55 -6.76
C ILE A 109 -24.87 11.92 -6.81
N VAL A 110 -23.99 10.94 -6.96
CA VAL A 110 -22.53 11.12 -7.00
C VAL A 110 -21.98 10.46 -8.25
N ASN A 111 -21.17 11.20 -8.99
CA ASN A 111 -20.46 10.74 -10.17
C ASN A 111 -19.04 11.30 -10.16
N MET A 112 -18.10 10.45 -9.75
CA MET A 112 -16.72 10.85 -9.51
C MET A 112 -15.77 10.03 -10.36
N ASN A 113 -14.97 10.72 -11.15
CA ASN A 113 -13.78 10.15 -11.78
C ASN A 113 -12.57 10.46 -10.91
N ILE A 114 -11.91 9.43 -10.42
CA ILE A 114 -10.78 9.55 -9.51
C ILE A 114 -9.53 9.02 -10.24
N THR A 115 -8.52 9.88 -10.33
CA THR A 115 -7.22 9.53 -10.86
C THR A 115 -6.19 9.46 -9.73
N THR A 116 -5.41 8.39 -9.64
CA THR A 116 -4.32 8.28 -8.67
C THR A 116 -3.15 9.18 -9.06
N GLY A 117 -2.67 9.98 -8.11
CA GLY A 117 -1.52 10.84 -8.26
C GLY A 117 -0.27 10.27 -7.60
N THR A 118 0.54 11.12 -6.97
CA THR A 118 1.78 10.70 -6.28
C THR A 118 1.51 10.30 -4.83
N GLY A 119 2.21 9.28 -4.32
CA GLY A 119 2.18 8.91 -2.90
C GLY A 119 0.83 8.37 -2.40
N VAL A 120 0.05 7.72 -3.26
CA VAL A 120 -1.21 7.07 -2.88
C VAL A 120 -0.92 5.69 -2.30
N GLU A 121 -1.40 5.44 -1.09
CA GLU A 121 -1.16 4.24 -0.30
C GLU A 121 -2.48 3.53 0.00
N PHE A 122 -2.53 2.23 -0.28
CA PHE A 122 -3.63 1.34 0.05
C PHE A 122 -3.26 0.45 1.23
N PHE A 123 -4.16 0.37 2.22
CA PHE A 123 -4.01 -0.48 3.40
C PHE A 123 -5.18 -1.46 3.49
N TRP A 124 -4.87 -2.70 3.81
CA TRP A 124 -5.86 -3.73 4.10
C TRP A 124 -5.33 -4.72 5.14
N PRO A 125 -6.15 -5.22 6.08
CA PRO A 125 -7.56 -4.85 6.30
C PRO A 125 -7.73 -3.55 7.09
N THR A 126 -6.70 -3.09 7.80
CA THR A 126 -6.76 -1.83 8.57
C THR A 126 -5.46 -1.05 8.48
N LYS A 127 -5.53 0.28 8.67
CA LYS A 127 -4.34 1.14 8.76
C LYS A 127 -3.44 0.81 9.96
N LYS A 128 -3.96 0.20 11.03
CA LYS A 128 -3.20 -0.07 12.27
C LYS A 128 -2.45 -1.41 12.20
N LEU A 129 -3.11 -2.43 11.66
CA LEU A 129 -2.57 -3.78 11.48
C LEU A 129 -2.76 -4.20 10.02
N PRO A 130 -2.04 -3.59 9.06
CA PRO A 130 -2.16 -3.96 7.67
C PRO A 130 -1.48 -5.31 7.43
N VAL A 131 -2.21 -6.20 6.75
CA VAL A 131 -1.64 -7.39 6.08
C VAL A 131 -1.03 -6.96 4.75
N LEU A 132 -1.69 -6.04 4.05
CA LEU A 132 -1.26 -5.49 2.77
C LEU A 132 -1.11 -3.97 2.90
N ARG A 133 0.06 -3.46 2.54
CA ARG A 133 0.30 -2.05 2.23
C ARG A 133 0.81 -1.96 0.81
N ALA A 134 0.11 -1.27 -0.08
CA ALA A 134 0.51 -1.12 -1.47
C ALA A 134 0.58 0.35 -1.88
N PHE A 135 1.50 0.67 -2.79
CA PHE A 135 1.61 1.99 -3.41
C PHE A 135 0.98 1.96 -4.79
N ALA A 136 -0.09 2.73 -4.98
CA ALA A 136 -0.75 2.81 -6.27
C ALA A 136 0.13 3.54 -7.28
N SER A 137 0.15 3.02 -8.51
CA SER A 137 0.76 3.68 -9.66
C SER A 137 0.08 5.03 -9.90
N ARG A 138 0.80 5.97 -10.52
CA ARG A 138 0.19 7.21 -11.01
C ARG A 138 -0.73 6.95 -12.22
N GLY A 139 -1.76 7.76 -12.35
CA GLY A 139 -2.66 7.79 -13.52
C GLY A 139 -3.67 6.67 -13.59
N GLN A 140 -3.86 5.88 -12.52
CA GLN A 140 -4.89 4.84 -12.46
C GLN A 140 -6.24 5.50 -12.26
N LYS A 141 -7.26 5.01 -12.95
CA LYS A 141 -8.59 5.60 -12.95
C LYS A 141 -9.57 4.67 -12.24
N VAL A 142 -10.38 5.26 -11.37
CA VAL A 142 -11.49 4.63 -10.66
C VAL A 142 -12.70 5.53 -10.80
N GLN A 143 -13.83 4.96 -11.23
CA GLN A 143 -15.10 5.64 -11.26
C GLN A 143 -15.92 5.23 -10.03
N ILE A 144 -16.58 6.20 -9.42
CA ILE A 144 -17.56 5.96 -8.35
C ILE A 144 -18.88 6.58 -8.79
N LEU A 145 -19.92 5.75 -8.82
CA LEU A 145 -21.30 6.15 -9.05
C LEU A 145 -22.12 5.80 -7.82
N TYR A 146 -22.94 6.72 -7.37
CA TYR A 146 -23.90 6.47 -6.30
C TYR A 146 -25.18 7.25 -6.56
N ASP A 147 -26.31 6.57 -6.43
CA ASP A 147 -27.64 7.17 -6.51
C ASP A 147 -28.49 6.62 -5.37
N SER A 148 -28.74 7.48 -4.37
CA SER A 148 -29.55 7.11 -3.20
C SER A 148 -31.03 6.91 -3.51
N SER A 149 -31.56 7.51 -4.59
CA SER A 149 -33.00 7.44 -4.92
C SER A 149 -33.42 6.01 -5.31
N ILE A 150 -32.49 5.29 -5.93
CA ILE A 150 -32.64 3.88 -6.34
C ILE A 150 -31.72 2.94 -5.56
N ASN A 151 -30.99 3.46 -4.57
CA ASN A 151 -30.00 2.73 -3.78
C ASN A 151 -28.98 1.97 -4.65
N GLN A 152 -28.50 2.61 -5.71
CA GLN A 152 -27.51 2.06 -6.61
C GLN A 152 -26.12 2.59 -6.25
N PHE A 153 -25.15 1.69 -6.17
CA PHE A 153 -23.75 2.02 -5.94
C PHE A 153 -22.90 1.21 -6.92
N ASP A 154 -21.90 1.84 -7.52
CA ASP A 154 -20.97 1.20 -8.45
C ASP A 154 -19.56 1.79 -8.27
N ILE A 155 -18.57 0.92 -8.18
CA ILE A 155 -17.16 1.26 -8.27
C ILE A 155 -16.50 0.38 -9.31
N ASP A 156 -16.00 1.01 -10.36
CA ASP A 156 -15.27 0.35 -11.44
C ASP A 156 -13.88 0.96 -11.61
N GLY A 157 -12.86 0.11 -11.73
CA GLY A 157 -11.52 0.58 -12.02
C GLY A 157 -10.41 -0.42 -11.77
N ASN A 158 -9.28 -0.18 -12.41
CA ASN A 158 -8.07 -0.99 -12.28
C ASN A 158 -6.96 -0.14 -11.68
N VAL A 159 -6.43 -0.58 -10.54
CA VAL A 159 -5.37 0.12 -9.81
C VAL A 159 -4.13 -0.77 -9.73
N ALA A 160 -3.15 -0.49 -10.59
CA ALA A 160 -1.86 -1.18 -10.53
C ALA A 160 -1.01 -0.70 -9.35
N PHE A 161 -0.29 -1.61 -8.70
CA PHE A 161 0.66 -1.35 -7.63
C PHE A 161 2.11 -1.43 -8.15
N ARG A 162 2.96 -0.51 -7.71
CA ARG A 162 4.40 -0.47 -8.06
C ARG A 162 5.34 -0.85 -6.93
N GLY A 163 4.76 -1.27 -5.81
CA GLY A 163 5.51 -1.62 -4.63
C GLY A 163 4.63 -1.65 -3.41
N GLY A 164 5.26 -1.94 -2.29
CA GLY A 164 4.60 -2.12 -1.02
C GLY A 164 5.05 -3.41 -0.36
N ASP A 165 4.26 -3.88 0.58
CA ASP A 165 4.59 -4.99 1.43
C ASP A 165 3.36 -5.79 1.84
N ILE A 166 3.58 -7.10 1.95
CA ILE A 166 2.61 -8.06 2.45
C ILE A 166 3.22 -8.75 3.66
N PHE A 167 2.58 -8.55 4.80
CA PHE A 167 2.92 -9.26 6.01
C PHE A 167 2.12 -10.57 6.08
N TYR A 168 2.82 -11.69 6.03
CA TYR A 168 2.21 -13.02 6.04
C TYR A 168 2.97 -13.94 6.99
N PHE A 169 2.29 -14.37 8.05
CA PHE A 169 2.86 -15.08 9.20
C PHE A 169 4.05 -14.35 9.84
N SER A 170 5.26 -14.90 9.84
CA SER A 170 6.46 -14.22 10.37
C SER A 170 7.24 -13.45 9.31
N ASN A 171 6.80 -13.47 8.05
CA ASN A 171 7.55 -12.90 6.92
C ASN A 171 6.91 -11.65 6.34
N ASN A 172 7.78 -10.78 5.85
CA ASN A 172 7.39 -9.62 5.08
C ASN A 172 7.83 -9.79 3.63
N PHE A 173 6.87 -9.77 2.71
CA PHE A 173 7.08 -9.91 1.28
C PHE A 173 7.01 -8.54 0.62
N PHE A 174 8.02 -8.21 -0.18
CA PHE A 174 8.07 -6.96 -0.92
C PHE A 174 7.35 -7.12 -2.26
N ILE A 175 6.34 -6.27 -2.52
CA ILE A 175 5.56 -6.31 -3.76
C ILE A 175 6.44 -5.85 -4.92
N LYS A 176 6.54 -6.68 -5.96
CA LYS A 176 7.22 -6.33 -7.22
C LYS A 176 6.25 -5.72 -8.21
N ASP A 177 5.07 -6.33 -8.31
CA ASP A 177 3.98 -5.87 -9.15
C ASP A 177 2.65 -6.33 -8.55
N GLY A 178 1.60 -5.57 -8.83
CA GLY A 178 0.26 -5.97 -8.45
C GLY A 178 -0.82 -5.17 -9.16
N LEU A 179 -2.04 -5.65 -9.03
CA LEU A 179 -3.24 -5.08 -9.61
C LEU A 179 -4.40 -5.32 -8.65
N LEU A 180 -5.15 -4.27 -8.37
CA LEU A 180 -6.46 -4.34 -7.74
C LEU A 180 -7.52 -4.02 -8.79
N VAL A 181 -8.43 -4.96 -9.01
CA VAL A 181 -9.59 -4.80 -9.87
C VAL A 181 -10.78 -4.52 -8.99
N LEU A 182 -11.37 -3.34 -9.17
CA LEU A 182 -12.59 -2.89 -8.53
C LEU A 182 -13.73 -3.09 -9.53
N ASN A 183 -14.73 -3.87 -9.16
CA ASN A 183 -15.99 -4.01 -9.87
C ASN A 183 -17.06 -4.35 -8.84
N GLU A 184 -17.32 -3.35 -7.99
CA GLU A 184 -18.12 -3.49 -6.78
C GLU A 184 -19.44 -2.74 -6.92
N ASN A 185 -20.46 -3.22 -6.24
CA ASN A 185 -21.77 -2.60 -6.23
C ASN A 185 -22.40 -2.63 -4.84
N GLN A 186 -23.66 -2.21 -4.72
CA GLN A 186 -24.37 -2.19 -3.44
C GLN A 186 -24.50 -3.57 -2.76
N ASP A 187 -24.46 -4.66 -3.54
CA ASP A 187 -24.68 -6.02 -3.05
C ASP A 187 -23.36 -6.76 -2.75
N LYS A 188 -22.28 -6.37 -3.42
CA LYS A 188 -20.98 -7.03 -3.34
C LYS A 188 -19.85 -6.00 -3.30
N PHE A 189 -19.03 -6.09 -2.26
CA PHE A 189 -17.79 -5.34 -2.10
C PHE A 189 -16.67 -6.29 -1.69
N ASP A 190 -16.02 -6.90 -2.67
CA ASP A 190 -14.90 -7.83 -2.48
C ASP A 190 -13.98 -7.81 -3.71
N PRO A 191 -13.09 -6.81 -3.80
CA PRO A 191 -12.29 -6.59 -4.99
C PRO A 191 -11.24 -7.66 -5.19
N LEU A 192 -10.87 -7.86 -6.45
CA LEU A 192 -9.93 -8.90 -6.86
C LEU A 192 -8.52 -8.35 -6.86
N ILE A 193 -7.60 -9.09 -6.23
CA ILE A 193 -6.19 -8.75 -6.15
C ILE A 193 -5.34 -9.76 -6.92
N THR A 194 -4.40 -9.24 -7.70
CA THR A 194 -3.29 -9.99 -8.27
C THR A 194 -2.00 -9.37 -7.74
N VAL A 195 -1.13 -10.14 -7.09
CA VAL A 195 0.13 -9.63 -6.55
C VAL A 195 1.22 -10.68 -6.71
N ASN A 196 2.38 -10.20 -7.16
CA ASN A 196 3.65 -10.91 -7.06
C ASN A 196 4.55 -10.16 -6.07
N ALA A 197 4.92 -10.85 -5.00
CA ALA A 197 5.81 -10.32 -3.98
C ALA A 197 6.92 -11.32 -3.65
N GLU A 198 8.04 -10.83 -3.13
CA GLU A 198 9.18 -11.68 -2.79
C GLU A 198 9.77 -11.36 -1.41
N CYS A 199 10.25 -12.39 -0.74
CA CYS A 199 11.03 -12.27 0.48
C CYS A 199 12.33 -13.06 0.29
N ARG A 200 13.47 -12.55 0.77
CA ARG A 200 14.70 -13.36 0.87
C ARG A 200 14.94 -13.67 2.33
N THR A 201 15.08 -14.95 2.64
CA THR A 201 15.33 -15.47 3.98
C THR A 201 16.44 -16.53 3.92
N ALA A 202 16.85 -17.03 5.08
CA ALA A 202 17.77 -18.16 5.19
C ALA A 202 17.10 -19.29 5.97
N THR A 203 17.37 -20.54 5.58
CA THR A 203 16.98 -21.73 6.36
C THR A 203 17.86 -21.84 7.62
N ARG A 204 17.47 -22.75 8.54
CA ARG A 204 18.32 -23.12 9.70
C ARG A 204 19.73 -23.58 9.30
N ASN A 205 19.88 -24.11 8.10
CA ASN A 205 21.17 -24.54 7.54
C ASN A 205 21.90 -23.39 6.84
N ASN A 206 21.49 -22.14 7.09
CA ASN A 206 22.04 -20.91 6.51
C ASN A 206 22.02 -20.87 4.97
N GLN A 207 21.12 -21.62 4.33
CA GLN A 207 20.95 -21.56 2.88
C GLN A 207 20.06 -20.39 2.53
N LYS A 208 20.53 -19.52 1.62
CA LYS A 208 19.74 -18.40 1.10
C LYS A 208 18.57 -18.92 0.26
N VAL A 209 17.37 -18.47 0.58
CA VAL A 209 16.13 -18.85 -0.09
C VAL A 209 15.34 -17.60 -0.43
N LYS A 210 14.92 -17.51 -1.69
CA LYS A 210 13.93 -16.54 -2.14
C LYS A 210 12.55 -17.19 -2.05
N LEU A 211 11.68 -16.64 -1.24
CA LEU A 211 10.25 -16.97 -1.20
C LEU A 211 9.49 -16.05 -2.15
N MET A 212 8.60 -16.62 -2.93
CA MET A 212 7.70 -15.91 -3.85
C MET A 212 6.28 -16.05 -3.31
N PHE A 213 5.60 -14.92 -3.21
CA PHE A 213 4.21 -14.80 -2.79
C PHE A 213 3.40 -14.42 -4.01
N ILE A 214 2.49 -15.31 -4.41
CA ILE A 214 1.74 -15.17 -5.66
C ILE A 214 0.25 -15.26 -5.34
N MET A 215 -0.49 -14.25 -5.79
CA MET A 215 -1.94 -14.24 -5.82
C MET A 215 -2.38 -13.84 -7.22
N ASP A 216 -3.28 -14.62 -7.81
CA ASP A 216 -3.74 -14.47 -9.19
C ASP A 216 -5.25 -14.30 -9.19
N ASN A 217 -5.73 -13.07 -9.35
CA ASN A 217 -7.15 -12.72 -9.44
C ASN A 217 -7.99 -13.28 -8.27
N THR A 218 -7.50 -13.12 -7.04
CA THR A 218 -8.14 -13.65 -5.84
C THR A 218 -8.95 -12.56 -5.13
N PRO A 219 -10.17 -12.82 -4.64
CA PRO A 219 -10.90 -11.84 -3.82
C PRO A 219 -10.17 -11.52 -2.52
N LEU A 220 -10.19 -10.26 -2.07
CA LEU A 220 -9.54 -9.85 -0.81
C LEU A 220 -10.08 -10.61 0.40
N SER A 221 -11.37 -10.95 0.43
CA SER A 221 -11.98 -11.74 1.50
C SER A 221 -11.39 -13.16 1.60
N HIS A 222 -10.91 -13.70 0.48
CA HIS A 222 -10.31 -15.04 0.36
C HIS A 222 -8.80 -14.95 0.19
N PHE A 223 -8.13 -14.19 1.06
CA PHE A 223 -6.68 -13.96 1.02
C PHE A 223 -5.88 -15.26 1.27
N GLN A 224 -5.68 -16.06 0.22
CA GLN A 224 -4.97 -17.33 0.22
C GLN A 224 -3.87 -17.34 -0.85
N PRO A 225 -2.63 -17.01 -0.50
CA PRO A 225 -1.54 -16.94 -1.44
C PRO A 225 -0.94 -18.33 -1.74
N ARG A 226 -0.35 -18.44 -2.93
CA ARG A 226 0.58 -19.52 -3.26
C ARG A 226 1.99 -19.07 -2.90
N ILE A 227 2.67 -19.85 -2.05
CA ILE A 227 4.06 -19.60 -1.68
C ILE A 227 4.95 -20.61 -2.39
N GLU A 228 5.95 -20.10 -3.10
CA GLU A 228 6.96 -20.88 -3.80
C GLU A 228 8.37 -20.47 -3.32
N SER A 229 9.38 -21.30 -3.54
CA SER A 229 10.75 -20.96 -3.16
C SER A 229 11.78 -21.27 -4.24
N VAL A 230 12.85 -20.49 -4.22
CA VAL A 230 14.06 -20.71 -5.02
C VAL A 230 15.27 -20.66 -4.08
N PRO A 231 16.02 -21.75 -3.89
CA PRO A 231 15.77 -23.11 -4.41
C PRO A 231 14.44 -23.72 -3.92
N ALA A 232 13.92 -24.71 -4.65
CA ALA A 232 12.68 -25.39 -4.28
C ALA A 232 12.84 -26.14 -2.95
N LEU A 233 11.96 -25.85 -2.00
CA LEU A 233 11.92 -26.46 -0.68
C LEU A 233 10.71 -27.38 -0.55
N SER A 234 10.77 -28.30 0.42
CA SER A 234 9.61 -29.09 0.84
C SER A 234 8.58 -28.22 1.57
N GLN A 235 7.32 -28.68 1.63
CA GLN A 235 6.27 -27.97 2.37
C GLN A 235 6.63 -27.80 3.86
N ALA A 236 7.25 -28.81 4.48
CA ALA A 236 7.68 -28.72 5.88
C ALA A 236 8.73 -27.61 6.09
N GLU A 237 9.72 -27.50 5.19
CA GLU A 237 10.73 -26.44 5.25
C GLU A 237 10.14 -25.05 4.97
N LEU A 238 9.17 -24.95 4.04
CA LEU A 238 8.43 -23.71 3.81
C LEU A 238 7.65 -23.28 5.07
N TYR A 239 6.96 -24.19 5.72
CA TYR A 239 6.22 -23.89 6.96
C TYR A 239 7.16 -23.50 8.10
N GLU A 240 8.31 -24.16 8.24
CA GLU A 240 9.32 -23.77 9.22
C GLU A 240 9.81 -22.33 8.97
N LEU A 241 10.09 -21.98 7.71
CA LEU A 241 10.48 -20.62 7.32
C LEU A 241 9.38 -19.59 7.55
N MET A 242 8.11 -20.01 7.51
CA MET A 242 6.95 -19.17 7.75
C MET A 242 6.61 -19.00 9.25
N GLY A 243 7.31 -19.72 10.13
CA GLY A 243 7.16 -19.65 11.59
C GLY A 243 6.29 -20.78 12.14
N ASP A 244 6.93 -21.79 12.73
CA ASP A 244 6.35 -23.01 13.33
C ASP A 244 5.46 -22.77 14.57
N THR A 245 5.35 -21.54 15.08
CA THR A 245 4.79 -21.27 16.42
C THR A 245 3.28 -21.01 16.50
N MET A 246 2.52 -21.09 15.41
CA MET A 246 1.06 -20.78 15.44
C MET A 246 0.10 -21.85 14.90
N MET A 247 0.59 -23.00 14.39
CA MET A 247 -0.30 -24.09 13.96
C MET A 247 -0.43 -25.24 14.98
N GLY A 248 0.20 -25.12 16.17
CA GLY A 248 0.15 -26.13 17.22
C GLY A 248 -1.02 -26.02 18.22
N GLY A 249 -1.94 -25.08 18.02
CA GLY A 249 -3.20 -25.02 18.78
C GLY A 249 -4.30 -25.70 18.00
N ASN A 250 -5.06 -26.59 18.64
CA ASN A 250 -6.30 -27.14 18.08
C ASN A 250 -7.29 -25.99 17.82
N VAL A 251 -7.20 -25.37 16.65
CA VAL A 251 -8.19 -24.40 16.16
C VAL A 251 -9.36 -25.23 15.66
N SER A 252 -10.47 -25.17 16.39
CA SER A 252 -11.71 -25.81 15.98
C SER A 252 -12.14 -25.31 14.60
N ASP A 253 -12.84 -26.14 13.82
CA ASP A 253 -13.22 -25.83 12.43
C ASP A 253 -14.05 -24.54 12.27
N GLU A 254 -14.59 -23.99 13.36
CA GLU A 254 -15.34 -22.73 13.39
C GLU A 254 -14.46 -21.46 13.44
N GLU A 255 -13.18 -21.58 13.79
CA GLU A 255 -12.25 -20.43 13.95
C GLU A 255 -11.32 -20.22 12.74
N ARG A 256 -11.56 -20.93 11.62
CA ARG A 256 -10.83 -20.80 10.35
C ARG A 256 -11.13 -19.51 9.56
N SER A 257 -11.33 -18.38 10.23
CA SER A 257 -11.14 -17.11 9.54
C SER A 257 -9.63 -16.88 9.43
N THR A 258 -9.06 -17.13 8.25
CA THR A 258 -7.64 -16.87 7.90
C THR A 258 -7.20 -15.48 8.39
N MET A 259 -8.12 -14.52 8.41
CA MET A 259 -7.95 -13.18 8.91
C MET A 259 -7.68 -13.06 10.42
N SER A 260 -8.34 -13.86 11.27
CA SER A 260 -8.09 -13.83 12.72
C SER A 260 -6.74 -14.45 13.08
N THR A 261 -6.34 -15.52 12.38
CA THR A 261 -5.03 -16.14 12.53
C THR A 261 -3.90 -15.24 12.01
N LEU A 262 -4.11 -14.56 10.87
CA LEU A 262 -3.16 -13.57 10.32
C LEU A 262 -3.04 -12.33 11.19
N ALA A 263 -4.15 -11.83 11.73
CA ALA A 263 -4.19 -10.68 12.64
C ALA A 263 -3.48 -10.97 13.97
N ASN A 264 -3.67 -12.17 14.52
CA ASN A 264 -3.00 -12.61 15.75
C ASN A 264 -1.52 -12.91 15.52
N ALA A 265 -1.15 -13.46 14.35
CA ALA A 265 0.25 -13.69 13.99
C ALA A 265 1.04 -12.39 13.75
N GLY A 266 0.38 -11.38 13.18
CA GLY A 266 1.01 -10.13 12.81
C GLY A 266 1.04 -9.03 13.85
N ALA A 267 0.45 -9.22 15.03
CA ALA A 267 0.30 -8.16 16.02
C ALA A 267 1.63 -7.51 16.47
N TYR A 268 2.78 -8.19 16.37
CA TYR A 268 4.07 -7.65 16.84
C TYR A 268 4.96 -7.08 15.73
N GLY A 269 4.96 -7.68 14.53
CA GLY A 269 5.66 -7.12 13.35
C GLY A 269 5.01 -5.84 12.83
N THR A 270 3.68 -5.77 12.90
CA THR A 270 2.90 -4.60 12.48
C THR A 270 2.97 -3.43 13.48
N GLN A 271 3.26 -3.68 14.77
CA GLN A 271 3.49 -2.61 15.75
C GLN A 271 4.71 -1.73 15.39
N LEU A 272 5.78 -2.32 14.87
CA LEU A 272 6.95 -1.57 14.40
C LEU A 272 6.64 -0.68 13.20
N ILE A 273 5.76 -1.13 12.30
CA ILE A 273 5.28 -0.34 11.16
C ILE A 273 4.63 0.96 11.67
N GLY A 274 3.85 0.89 12.75
CA GLY A 274 3.25 2.07 13.37
C GLY A 274 4.28 3.13 13.82
N ILE A 275 5.40 2.69 14.40
CA ILE A 275 6.46 3.55 14.96
C ILE A 275 7.31 4.21 13.87
N LEU A 276 7.54 3.51 12.74
CA LEU A 276 8.40 4.03 11.67
C LEU A 276 7.69 5.04 10.75
N ARG A 277 6.34 5.05 10.69
CA ARG A 277 5.59 5.94 9.79
C ARG A 277 5.87 7.44 9.94
N PRO A 278 5.95 8.03 11.15
CA PRO A 278 6.30 9.45 11.29
C PRO A 278 7.69 9.76 10.73
N LEU A 279 8.64 8.83 10.90
CA LEU A 279 9.98 8.93 10.31
C LEU A 279 9.90 8.79 8.79
N GLU A 280 9.17 7.81 8.27
CA GLU A 280 8.97 7.62 6.82
C GLU A 280 8.43 8.88 6.16
N ARG A 281 7.38 9.48 6.74
CA ARG A 281 6.79 10.73 6.26
C ARG A 281 7.77 11.90 6.32
N SER A 282 8.50 12.03 7.42
CA SER A 282 9.50 13.10 7.59
C SER A 282 10.63 12.98 6.58
N VAL A 283 11.14 11.78 6.34
CA VAL A 283 12.18 11.52 5.33
C VAL A 283 11.62 11.72 3.92
N LYS A 284 10.39 11.28 3.66
CA LYS A 284 9.69 11.51 2.39
C LYS A 284 9.60 13.00 2.06
N ASP A 285 9.16 13.80 3.03
CA ASP A 285 9.03 15.25 2.90
C ASP A 285 10.39 15.95 2.78
N PHE A 286 11.40 15.51 3.56
CA PHE A 286 12.75 16.08 3.55
C PHE A 286 13.48 15.83 2.22
N LEU A 287 13.44 14.59 1.71
CA LEU A 287 14.06 14.22 0.43
C LEU A 287 13.20 14.59 -0.78
N ASN A 288 11.95 15.02 -0.56
CA ASN A 288 10.95 15.30 -1.59
C ASN A 288 10.80 14.15 -2.58
N VAL A 289 10.57 12.95 -2.04
CA VAL A 289 10.34 11.72 -2.82
C VAL A 289 8.85 11.40 -2.81
N ASP A 290 8.41 10.52 -3.69
CA ASP A 290 6.99 10.19 -3.80
C ASP A 290 6.64 8.98 -2.94
N ILE A 291 7.60 8.06 -2.80
CA ILE A 291 7.48 6.88 -1.96
C ILE A 291 8.73 6.73 -1.11
N PHE A 292 8.53 6.48 0.17
CA PHE A 292 9.59 6.08 1.09
C PHE A 292 9.00 5.15 2.15
N ALA A 293 9.61 3.99 2.35
CA ALA A 293 9.18 3.02 3.33
C ALA A 293 10.39 2.34 3.99
N ILE A 294 10.26 2.07 5.29
CA ILE A 294 11.22 1.29 6.07
C ILE A 294 10.49 0.08 6.62
N ARG A 295 11.09 -1.09 6.44
CA ARG A 295 10.60 -2.35 6.95
C ARG A 295 11.67 -3.00 7.78
N ALA A 296 11.28 -3.47 8.95
CA ALA A 296 12.17 -4.19 9.84
C ALA A 296 11.49 -5.50 10.22
N GLN A 297 12.19 -6.61 10.02
CA GLN A 297 11.77 -7.94 10.43
C GLN A 297 12.49 -8.30 11.72
N LEU A 298 11.74 -8.72 12.73
CA LEU A 298 12.30 -9.15 14.01
C LEU A 298 12.88 -10.56 13.90
N ASN A 299 13.85 -10.83 14.76
CA ASN A 299 14.46 -12.15 14.90
C ASN A 299 13.63 -13.01 15.88
N ASP A 300 13.24 -14.22 15.48
CA ASP A 300 12.41 -15.14 16.28
C ASP A 300 13.07 -15.51 17.62
N LYS A 301 14.41 -15.48 17.69
CA LYS A 301 15.20 -15.75 18.91
C LYS A 301 14.85 -14.78 20.06
N VAL A 302 14.59 -13.50 19.75
CA VAL A 302 14.26 -12.46 20.77
C VAL A 302 12.97 -12.81 21.52
N PHE A 303 11.98 -13.39 20.82
CA PHE A 303 10.70 -13.77 21.42
C PHE A 303 10.80 -15.03 22.27
N ASN A 304 11.57 -16.03 21.79
CA ASN A 304 11.78 -17.26 22.54
C ASN A 304 12.61 -17.04 23.81
N ASP A 305 13.57 -16.11 23.78
CA ASP A 305 14.36 -15.77 24.96
C ASP A 305 13.53 -15.08 26.05
N GLN A 306 12.61 -14.16 25.71
CA GLN A 306 11.72 -13.57 26.72
C GLN A 306 10.75 -14.57 27.33
N ARG A 307 10.22 -15.53 26.56
CA ARG A 307 9.29 -16.55 27.07
C ARG A 307 9.99 -17.65 27.88
N ASN A 308 11.25 -17.95 27.58
CA ASN A 308 12.04 -18.96 28.29
C ASN A 308 12.87 -18.39 29.45
N ALA A 309 13.10 -17.07 29.50
CA ALA A 309 13.75 -16.39 30.63
C ALA A 309 12.99 -16.58 31.96
N GLU A 310 11.69 -16.89 31.92
CA GLU A 310 10.91 -17.23 33.13
C GLU A 310 11.11 -18.67 33.62
N LYS A 311 11.75 -19.56 32.84
CA LYS A 311 11.79 -21.01 33.12
C LYS A 311 13.17 -21.65 33.26
N SER A 312 14.28 -20.92 33.08
CA SER A 312 15.61 -21.54 33.18
C SER A 312 16.58 -20.69 34.02
N SER A 313 16.65 -21.00 35.31
CA SER A 313 17.83 -20.71 36.14
C SER A 313 18.86 -21.82 35.90
N GLY A 314 19.84 -21.57 35.03
CA GLY A 314 20.98 -22.47 34.85
C GLY A 314 21.52 -22.48 33.43
N ASP A 315 22.80 -22.12 33.31
CA ASP A 315 23.66 -22.16 32.13
C ASP A 315 23.30 -21.27 30.93
N MET A 316 23.99 -20.13 30.94
CA MET A 316 24.07 -19.14 29.86
C MET A 316 24.81 -19.77 28.65
N LYS A 317 24.09 -20.51 27.81
CA LYS A 317 24.56 -20.83 26.46
C LYS A 317 24.75 -19.50 25.71
N ARG A 318 25.97 -19.28 25.20
CA ARG A 318 26.29 -18.11 24.36
C ARG A 318 25.31 -18.05 23.19
N VAL A 319 24.45 -17.04 23.22
CA VAL A 319 23.43 -16.76 22.21
C VAL A 319 24.13 -16.27 20.93
N GLY A 320 24.05 -17.08 19.87
CA GLY A 320 24.46 -16.69 18.51
C GLY A 320 23.54 -15.60 17.97
N SER A 321 24.16 -14.45 17.63
CA SER A 321 23.59 -13.19 17.11
C SER A 321 22.60 -12.46 18.04
N ASN A 322 23.09 -11.43 18.75
CA ASN A 322 22.30 -10.51 19.57
C ASN A 322 21.53 -9.45 18.74
N THR A 323 21.21 -9.73 17.46
CA THR A 323 20.54 -8.77 16.59
C THR A 323 19.03 -8.88 16.75
N VAL A 324 18.41 -7.77 17.16
CA VAL A 324 16.95 -7.65 17.31
C VAL A 324 16.24 -7.83 15.97
N PHE A 325 16.86 -7.34 14.89
CA PHE A 325 16.33 -7.43 13.54
C PHE A 325 17.05 -8.52 12.73
N ARG A 326 16.26 -9.27 11.96
CA ARG A 326 16.73 -10.20 10.94
C ARG A 326 17.05 -9.45 9.66
N ASN A 327 16.07 -8.70 9.14
CA ASN A 327 16.20 -7.92 7.91
C ASN A 327 15.67 -6.50 8.12
N ILE A 328 16.29 -5.52 7.47
CA ILE A 328 15.78 -4.15 7.34
C ILE A 328 15.80 -3.78 5.85
N ASP A 329 14.62 -3.52 5.29
CA ASP A 329 14.47 -3.07 3.91
C ASP A 329 14.08 -1.59 3.89
N VAL A 330 14.78 -0.81 3.06
CA VAL A 330 14.51 0.60 2.82
C VAL A 330 14.14 0.74 1.35
N PHE A 331 12.92 1.20 1.10
CA PHE A 331 12.39 1.45 -0.24
C PHE A 331 12.29 2.95 -0.51
N PHE A 332 12.68 3.34 -1.71
CA PHE A 332 12.63 4.70 -2.23
C PHE A 332 11.98 4.68 -3.60
N GLY A 333 11.11 5.65 -3.89
CA GLY A 333 10.52 5.84 -5.21
C GLY A 333 10.30 7.30 -5.55
N LYS A 334 10.60 7.69 -6.80
CA LYS A 334 10.42 9.05 -7.29
C LYS A 334 10.03 9.10 -8.77
N TYR A 335 8.99 9.87 -9.07
CA TYR A 335 8.60 10.25 -10.41
C TYR A 335 9.40 11.46 -10.87
N PHE A 336 9.88 11.38 -12.11
CA PHE A 336 10.48 12.50 -12.82
C PHE A 336 9.62 12.82 -14.05
N GLY A 337 8.83 13.88 -13.95
CA GLY A 337 7.84 14.21 -14.97
C GLY A 337 6.73 13.16 -15.06
N GLU A 338 6.27 12.87 -16.28
CA GLU A 338 5.16 11.92 -16.51
C GLU A 338 5.60 10.53 -16.95
N TYR A 339 6.86 10.42 -17.38
CA TYR A 339 7.35 9.27 -18.13
C TYR A 339 8.36 8.42 -17.36
N PHE A 340 9.03 9.00 -16.36
CA PHE A 340 10.12 8.32 -15.65
C PHE A 340 9.73 8.05 -14.20
N PHE A 341 10.00 6.82 -13.76
CA PHE A 341 9.90 6.43 -12.37
C PHE A 341 11.17 5.69 -11.97
N LEU A 342 11.82 6.16 -10.92
CA LEU A 342 13.00 5.53 -10.35
C LEU A 342 12.62 4.97 -8.99
N ASP A 343 12.89 3.69 -8.78
CA ASP A 343 12.81 3.06 -7.46
C ASP A 343 14.12 2.38 -7.08
N THR A 344 14.38 2.35 -5.77
CA THR A 344 15.55 1.74 -5.18
C THR A 344 15.15 1.00 -3.92
N THR A 345 15.62 -0.23 -3.78
CA THR A 345 15.52 -1.02 -2.54
C THR A 345 16.91 -1.27 -1.98
N ILE A 346 17.11 -0.97 -0.71
CA ILE A 346 18.33 -1.29 0.03
C ILE A 346 17.94 -2.22 1.18
N ARG A 347 18.57 -3.40 1.23
CA ARG A 347 18.33 -4.43 2.23
C ARG A 347 19.56 -4.63 3.09
N PHE A 348 19.36 -4.58 4.40
CA PHE A 348 20.33 -5.00 5.41
C PHE A 348 19.86 -6.33 5.97
N SER A 349 20.68 -7.37 5.91
CA SER A 349 20.33 -8.70 6.45
C SER A 349 21.38 -9.15 7.46
N ALA A 350 20.94 -9.56 8.66
CA ALA A 350 21.82 -10.04 9.73
C ALA A 350 22.52 -11.35 9.35
N TRP A 351 23.77 -11.49 9.78
CA TRP A 351 24.52 -12.75 9.67
C TRP A 351 24.04 -13.75 10.75
N ASP A 352 23.77 -15.00 10.36
CA ASP A 352 23.66 -16.09 11.33
C ASP A 352 25.06 -16.65 11.61
N PHE A 353 25.57 -16.39 12.81
CA PHE A 353 26.94 -16.70 13.20
C PHE A 353 27.19 -18.19 13.51
N ASP A 354 26.16 -19.05 13.49
CA ASP A 354 26.27 -20.44 13.94
C ASP A 354 26.90 -21.41 12.92
N THR A 355 27.07 -21.02 11.65
CA THR A 355 27.67 -21.89 10.63
C THR A 355 28.72 -21.13 9.83
N PHE A 356 29.89 -20.94 10.41
CA PHE A 356 31.06 -20.42 9.71
C PHE A 356 31.81 -21.58 9.03
N GLU A 357 31.42 -21.92 7.80
CA GLU A 357 32.41 -22.32 6.80
C GLU A 357 32.82 -21.06 6.03
N TYR A 358 34.13 -20.88 5.97
CA TYR A 358 34.86 -19.67 5.60
C TYR A 358 34.61 -19.29 4.12
N TYR A 359 33.50 -18.63 3.81
CA TYR A 359 33.33 -17.97 2.52
C TYR A 359 33.77 -16.51 2.62
N GLU A 360 34.97 -16.29 2.09
CA GLU A 360 35.65 -15.01 1.91
C GLU A 360 34.88 -14.15 0.88
N TYR A 361 33.72 -13.64 1.26
CA TYR A 361 33.01 -12.60 0.50
C TYR A 361 33.27 -11.25 1.15
N ASN A 362 34.11 -10.44 0.49
CA ASN A 362 34.33 -9.01 0.76
C ASN A 362 33.05 -8.19 0.47
N MET A 363 31.98 -8.43 1.23
CA MET A 363 30.77 -7.62 1.20
C MET A 363 30.87 -6.56 2.32
N PRO A 364 30.48 -5.29 2.08
CA PRO A 364 30.50 -4.29 3.12
C PRO A 364 29.53 -4.69 4.24
N THR A 365 30.08 -4.89 5.43
CA THR A 365 29.31 -5.19 6.64
C THR A 365 29.04 -3.92 7.43
N PHE A 366 27.78 -3.65 7.74
CA PHE A 366 27.40 -2.65 8.74
C PHE A 366 26.82 -3.39 9.95
N TYR A 367 27.45 -3.31 11.13
CA TYR A 367 26.99 -4.01 12.34
C TYR A 367 26.64 -5.50 12.13
N ASN A 368 27.51 -6.27 11.46
CA ASN A 368 27.29 -7.69 11.16
C ASN A 368 26.06 -8.00 10.28
N MET A 369 25.59 -7.00 9.51
CA MET A 369 24.61 -7.18 8.46
C MET A 369 25.27 -7.02 7.10
N TYR A 370 24.93 -7.87 6.12
CA TYR A 370 25.31 -7.63 4.73
C TYR A 370 24.30 -6.72 4.05
N LEU A 371 24.78 -5.95 3.06
CA LEU A 371 23.97 -5.03 2.27
C LEU A 371 23.69 -5.61 0.88
N GLU A 372 22.41 -5.62 0.50
CA GLU A 372 21.92 -5.88 -0.86
C GLU A 372 21.23 -4.62 -1.38
N SER A 373 21.39 -4.32 -2.66
CA SER A 373 20.74 -3.17 -3.29
C SER A 373 20.19 -3.53 -4.65
N GLU A 374 19.03 -2.96 -4.96
CA GLU A 374 18.32 -3.08 -6.23
C GLU A 374 17.89 -1.68 -6.66
N ILE A 375 18.12 -1.33 -7.92
CA ILE A 375 17.72 -0.04 -8.50
C ILE A 375 16.96 -0.34 -9.78
N ASN A 376 15.73 0.14 -9.90
CA ASN A 376 14.93 -0.01 -11.09
C ASN A 376 14.56 1.36 -11.66
N LEU A 377 14.63 1.46 -12.99
CA LEU A 377 14.18 2.61 -13.77
C LEU A 377 13.10 2.16 -14.73
N GLU A 378 11.90 2.68 -14.53
CA GLU A 378 10.79 2.52 -15.46
C GLU A 378 10.65 3.76 -16.35
N VAL A 379 10.55 3.52 -17.66
CA VAL A 379 10.28 4.52 -18.68
C VAL A 379 8.97 4.16 -19.37
N ASN A 380 7.93 4.92 -19.06
CA ASN A 380 6.65 4.82 -19.72
C ASN A 380 6.66 5.68 -20.98
N THR A 381 6.62 5.07 -22.15
CA THR A 381 6.51 5.78 -23.43
C THR A 381 5.13 5.50 -24.05
N PRO A 382 4.66 6.32 -25.02
CA PRO A 382 3.39 6.06 -25.70
C PRO A 382 3.30 4.69 -26.39
N LEU A 383 4.43 4.06 -26.72
CA LEU A 383 4.49 2.81 -27.49
C LEU A 383 4.75 1.58 -26.62
N CYS A 384 5.58 1.74 -25.58
CA CYS A 384 6.02 0.66 -24.72
C CYS A 384 6.41 1.17 -23.33
N ILE A 385 6.40 0.25 -22.37
CA ILE A 385 6.98 0.43 -21.05
C ILE A 385 8.32 -0.30 -21.05
N LEU A 386 9.39 0.43 -20.76
CA LEU A 386 10.72 -0.11 -20.57
C LEU A 386 11.03 -0.15 -19.08
N ASN A 387 11.53 -1.27 -18.58
CA ASN A 387 12.00 -1.41 -17.21
C ASN A 387 13.47 -1.85 -17.23
N LEU A 388 14.32 -1.11 -16.53
CA LEU A 388 15.74 -1.41 -16.38
C LEU A 388 16.03 -1.64 -14.90
N GLY A 389 16.29 -2.88 -14.51
CA GLY A 389 16.66 -3.25 -13.15
C GLY A 389 18.15 -3.56 -13.03
N LEU A 390 18.79 -3.01 -12.00
CA LEU A 390 20.21 -3.17 -11.69
C LEU A 390 20.36 -3.73 -10.27
N TYR A 391 21.23 -4.73 -10.11
CA TYR A 391 21.51 -5.36 -8.81
C TYR A 391 22.98 -5.16 -8.39
N PRO A 392 23.37 -3.93 -7.98
CA PRO A 392 24.76 -3.65 -7.67
C PRO A 392 25.26 -4.43 -6.44
N LYS A 393 26.38 -5.13 -6.62
CA LYS A 393 27.14 -5.76 -5.53
C LYS A 393 28.27 -4.82 -5.10
N LEU A 394 28.14 -4.21 -3.93
CA LEU A 394 29.18 -3.35 -3.36
C LEU A 394 30.48 -4.16 -3.17
N GLY A 395 31.59 -3.66 -3.71
CA GLY A 395 32.91 -4.32 -3.63
C GLY A 395 33.36 -5.03 -4.91
N LYS A 396 32.48 -5.21 -5.91
CA LYS A 396 32.81 -5.79 -7.23
C LYS A 396 32.39 -4.86 -8.37
N MET A 397 32.98 -3.66 -8.42
CA MET A 397 32.85 -2.76 -9.57
C MET A 397 33.87 -3.17 -10.66
N PRO A 398 33.47 -3.42 -11.92
CA PRO A 398 32.20 -3.08 -12.57
C PRO A 398 31.27 -4.29 -12.84
N ASP A 399 31.40 -5.40 -12.11
CA ASP A 399 30.67 -6.65 -12.39
C ASP A 399 29.14 -6.52 -12.29
N PHE A 400 28.62 -5.44 -11.69
CA PHE A 400 27.17 -5.16 -11.62
C PHE A 400 26.49 -5.04 -12.99
N LEU A 401 27.23 -4.69 -14.05
CA LEU A 401 26.68 -4.63 -15.41
C LEU A 401 26.18 -6.00 -15.89
N MET A 402 26.76 -7.09 -15.38
CA MET A 402 26.35 -8.47 -15.68
C MET A 402 25.07 -8.90 -14.94
N ASP A 403 24.71 -8.21 -13.86
CA ASP A 403 23.47 -8.42 -13.09
C ASP A 403 22.43 -7.34 -13.43
N THR A 404 22.25 -7.08 -14.74
CA THR A 404 21.27 -6.13 -15.28
C THR A 404 20.09 -6.88 -15.89
N THR A 405 18.88 -6.48 -15.54
CA THR A 405 17.64 -6.97 -16.14
C THR A 405 17.01 -5.88 -16.99
N ILE A 406 16.60 -6.22 -18.21
CA ILE A 406 15.87 -5.32 -19.10
C ILE A 406 14.53 -5.97 -19.41
N GLY A 407 13.46 -5.33 -18.99
CA GLY A 407 12.08 -5.68 -19.32
C GLY A 407 11.53 -4.73 -20.37
N LEU A 408 10.81 -5.27 -21.36
CA LEU A 408 10.07 -4.50 -22.34
C LEU A 408 8.64 -5.04 -22.39
N SER A 409 7.66 -4.15 -22.22
CA SER A 409 6.24 -4.45 -22.36
C SER A 409 5.62 -3.51 -23.39
N TRP A 410 4.83 -4.04 -24.32
CA TRP A 410 4.17 -3.26 -25.38
C TRP A 410 2.65 -3.46 -25.33
N ARG A 411 1.90 -2.43 -25.75
CA ARG A 411 0.43 -2.45 -25.72
C ARG A 411 -0.24 -2.80 -27.05
N PHE A 412 0.52 -2.96 -28.14
CA PHE A 412 -0.05 -3.27 -29.46
C PHE A 412 -0.24 -4.78 -29.66
N THR A 413 -1.47 -5.18 -29.95
CA THR A 413 -1.82 -6.48 -30.56
C THR A 413 -2.21 -6.18 -32.00
N PHE A 414 -1.61 -6.89 -32.96
CA PHE A 414 -1.90 -6.76 -34.40
C PHE A 414 -2.99 -7.74 -34.81
#